data_AF-A0A1S2UJ76-F1
#
_entry.id   AF-A0A1S2UJ76-F1
#
_cell.length_a   1.000
_cell.length_b   1.000
_cell.length_c   1.000
_cell.angle_alpha   90.00
_cell.angle_beta   90.00
_cell.angle_gamma   90.00
#
_symmetry.space_group_name_H-M   'P 1'
#
loop_
_entity.id
_entity.type
_entity.pdbx_description
1 polymer ?
#
loop_
_entity_poly.entity_id
_entity_poly.type
_entity_poly.pdbx_seq_one_letter_code
_entity_poly.pdbx_strand_id
1 'polypeptide(L)'
;MDRLSAAPYALLVMYAWDMCDINPRQIPPQIDARIAETGWNVVGFISGSDDILVSGLGLRSTMLGATDDQRSRVCYGYVAQRNVQGQDQFVVAIRGTDGAQEWGDDLDFLMIDHPNPNAGLVDQGFWEIYKTMQFHGLNGVQPVPLALGISQLTAANPPMVLGHSLGSALATYLTLDLNLQNCNASACLFASPRTGNKTFVNFFETQVSNYDLFNYALDVVPTVPKCDVLHFSDYYPLLQAKTIPADCSSFEIRNNPLCNHHLICYTALLDPLAYEQAIADPDCTTDDRNCAQCVLPAQG
;
A
#
# COMPACT_ATOMS: atom_id res chain seq x y z
N MET A 1 9.60 -12.18 7.31
CA MET A 1 9.57 -12.86 5.99
C MET A 1 10.85 -12.60 5.19
N ASP A 2 11.30 -13.51 4.31
CA ASP A 2 12.40 -13.25 3.36
C ASP A 2 11.88 -12.64 2.04
N ARG A 3 12.78 -12.26 1.12
CA ARG A 3 12.39 -11.61 -0.15
C ARG A 3 11.52 -12.49 -1.04
N LEU A 4 11.83 -13.79 -1.13
CA LEU A 4 11.13 -14.72 -2.03
C LEU A 4 9.70 -14.92 -1.54
N SER A 5 9.54 -15.07 -0.23
CA SER A 5 8.24 -15.21 0.42
C SER A 5 7.39 -13.92 0.32
N ALA A 6 8.01 -12.76 0.11
CA ALA A 6 7.32 -11.48 -0.04
C ALA A 6 6.78 -11.23 -1.46
N ALA A 7 7.39 -11.84 -2.50
CA ALA A 7 7.01 -11.61 -3.90
C ALA A 7 5.51 -11.90 -4.19
N PRO A 8 4.90 -13.00 -3.69
CA PRO A 8 3.48 -13.23 -3.88
C PRO A 8 2.59 -12.14 -3.29
N TYR A 9 2.99 -11.52 -2.18
CA TYR A 9 2.23 -10.42 -1.57
C TYR A 9 2.37 -9.11 -2.35
N ALA A 10 3.52 -8.86 -2.97
CA ALA A 10 3.69 -7.75 -3.90
C ALA A 10 2.74 -7.89 -5.10
N LEU A 11 2.57 -9.10 -5.65
CA LEU A 11 1.60 -9.35 -6.72
C LEU A 11 0.14 -9.10 -6.29
N LEU A 12 -0.25 -9.45 -5.06
CA LEU A 12 -1.59 -9.11 -4.55
C LEU A 12 -1.83 -7.60 -4.45
N VAL A 13 -0.80 -6.82 -4.10
CA VAL A 13 -0.89 -5.35 -4.11
C VAL A 13 -1.00 -4.81 -5.54
N MET A 14 -0.32 -5.43 -6.51
CA MET A 14 -0.44 -5.12 -7.93
C MET A 14 -1.86 -5.41 -8.45
N TYR A 15 -2.45 -6.55 -8.09
CA TYR A 15 -3.84 -6.84 -8.45
C TYR A 15 -4.84 -5.86 -7.80
N ALA A 16 -4.53 -5.32 -6.61
CA ALA A 16 -5.35 -4.26 -6.01
C ALA A 16 -5.29 -2.96 -6.81
N TRP A 17 -4.15 -2.66 -7.44
CA TRP A 17 -3.98 -1.55 -8.37
C TRP A 17 -4.83 -1.78 -9.62
N ASP A 18 -4.60 -2.89 -10.34
CA ASP A 18 -5.28 -3.22 -11.59
C ASP A 18 -6.80 -3.25 -11.45
N MET A 19 -7.29 -3.87 -10.37
CA MET A 19 -8.72 -3.95 -10.04
C MET A 19 -9.36 -2.55 -9.91
N CYS A 20 -8.63 -1.59 -9.35
CA CYS A 20 -9.16 -0.24 -9.13
C CYS A 20 -8.85 0.73 -10.27
N ASP A 21 -7.84 0.50 -11.10
CA ASP A 21 -7.43 1.43 -12.16
C ASP A 21 -8.36 1.39 -13.38
N ILE A 22 -8.95 0.22 -13.69
CA ILE A 22 -9.88 0.06 -14.83
C ILE A 22 -10.99 1.11 -14.83
N ASN A 23 -11.62 1.31 -13.66
CA ASN A 23 -12.59 2.37 -13.44
C ASN A 23 -12.64 2.69 -11.93
N PRO A 24 -11.85 3.67 -11.45
CA PRO A 24 -11.72 3.94 -10.03
C PRO A 24 -13.04 4.26 -9.34
N ARG A 25 -14.02 4.82 -10.06
CA ARG A 25 -15.34 5.17 -9.52
C ARG A 25 -16.36 4.03 -9.57
N GLN A 26 -16.01 2.89 -10.15
CA GLN A 26 -16.89 1.73 -10.18
C GLN A 26 -16.92 1.07 -8.81
N ILE A 27 -18.05 1.19 -8.12
CA ILE A 27 -18.31 0.60 -6.81
C ILE A 27 -19.58 -0.27 -6.91
N PRO A 28 -19.51 -1.61 -6.79
CA PRO A 28 -18.31 -2.41 -6.50
C PRO A 28 -17.36 -2.53 -7.70
N PRO A 29 -16.04 -2.65 -7.47
CA PRO A 29 -15.07 -2.84 -8.54
C PRO A 29 -15.23 -4.23 -9.20
N GLN A 30 -14.76 -4.36 -10.44
CA GLN A 30 -14.64 -5.67 -11.08
C GLN A 30 -13.44 -6.40 -10.47
N ILE A 31 -13.68 -7.54 -9.84
CA ILE A 31 -12.63 -8.35 -9.19
C ILE A 31 -11.65 -8.88 -10.25
N ASP A 32 -10.36 -8.74 -9.97
CA ASP A 32 -9.29 -9.33 -10.77
C ASP A 32 -9.25 -10.85 -10.59
N ALA A 33 -9.34 -11.59 -11.70
CA ALA A 33 -9.40 -13.05 -11.69
C ALA A 33 -8.10 -13.70 -11.15
N ARG A 34 -6.95 -13.05 -11.33
CA ARG A 34 -5.63 -13.53 -10.88
C ARG A 34 -5.56 -13.70 -9.36
N ILE A 35 -6.38 -12.95 -8.60
CA ILE A 35 -6.51 -13.12 -7.15
C ILE A 35 -7.00 -14.54 -6.82
N ALA A 36 -8.03 -15.03 -7.52
CA ALA A 36 -8.57 -16.37 -7.31
C ALA A 36 -7.60 -17.47 -7.75
N GLU A 37 -6.85 -17.25 -8.82
CA GLU A 37 -5.87 -18.20 -9.35
C GLU A 37 -4.70 -18.46 -8.39
N THR A 38 -4.35 -17.47 -7.56
CA THR A 38 -3.38 -17.60 -6.48
C THR A 38 -3.95 -18.22 -5.19
N GLY A 39 -5.21 -18.67 -5.23
CA GLY A 39 -5.89 -19.36 -4.12
C GLY A 39 -6.54 -18.42 -3.10
N TRP A 40 -6.66 -17.13 -3.40
CA TRP A 40 -7.32 -16.13 -2.56
C TRP A 40 -8.73 -15.85 -3.05
N ASN A 41 -9.71 -15.87 -2.15
CA ASN A 41 -11.08 -15.48 -2.45
C ASN A 41 -11.36 -14.07 -1.93
N VAL A 42 -11.76 -13.14 -2.79
CA VAL A 42 -12.15 -11.79 -2.35
C VAL A 42 -13.44 -11.87 -1.52
N VAL A 43 -13.41 -11.28 -0.33
CA VAL A 43 -14.53 -11.25 0.63
C VAL A 43 -15.09 -9.83 0.86
N GLY A 44 -14.43 -8.83 0.30
CA GLY A 44 -14.91 -7.45 0.26
C GLY A 44 -13.92 -6.53 -0.44
N PHE A 45 -14.34 -5.29 -0.66
CA PHE A 45 -13.51 -4.26 -1.29
C PHE A 45 -13.40 -3.01 -0.39
N ILE A 46 -12.43 -2.16 -0.72
CA ILE A 46 -12.11 -0.95 0.02
C ILE A 46 -12.40 0.23 -0.88
N SER A 47 -13.07 1.24 -0.34
CA SER A 47 -13.24 2.54 -0.99
C SER A 47 -12.73 3.66 -0.11
N GLY A 48 -12.27 4.76 -0.68
CA GLY A 48 -11.89 5.98 0.03
C GLY A 48 -12.27 7.20 -0.80
N SER A 49 -12.38 8.35 -0.17
CA SER A 49 -12.49 9.63 -0.87
C SER A 49 -11.11 10.03 -1.34
N ASP A 50 -10.98 10.29 -2.64
CA ASP A 50 -9.72 10.67 -3.25
C ASP A 50 -9.91 11.92 -4.10
N ASP A 51 -9.77 13.08 -3.47
CA ASP A 51 -9.83 14.36 -4.17
C ASP A 51 -8.63 14.55 -5.12
N ILE A 52 -7.55 13.76 -4.99
CA ILE A 52 -6.39 13.74 -5.92
C ILE A 52 -6.83 13.12 -7.26
N LEU A 53 -7.44 11.93 -7.22
CA LEU A 53 -7.95 11.26 -8.43
C LEU A 53 -9.19 11.95 -9.03
N VAL A 54 -9.99 12.62 -8.21
CA VAL A 54 -11.24 13.26 -8.66
C VAL A 54 -11.00 14.62 -9.31
N SER A 55 -9.99 15.38 -8.86
CA SER A 55 -9.69 16.72 -9.38
C SER A 55 -8.62 16.73 -10.48
N GLY A 56 -7.84 15.65 -10.65
CA GLY A 56 -6.72 15.59 -11.59
C GLY A 56 -5.61 16.59 -11.25
N LEU A 57 -5.68 17.20 -10.07
CA LEU A 57 -4.65 18.04 -9.51
C LEU A 57 -3.76 17.12 -8.67
N GLY A 58 -2.44 17.23 -8.83
CA GLY A 58 -1.50 16.53 -7.96
C GLY A 58 -1.76 16.85 -6.48
N LEU A 59 -1.07 16.12 -5.58
CA LEU A 59 -1.13 16.31 -4.12
C LEU A 59 -1.12 17.80 -3.68
N ARG A 60 -0.56 18.70 -4.50
CA ARG A 60 -0.62 20.16 -4.39
C ARG A 60 -1.99 20.78 -4.04
N SER A 61 -3.11 20.14 -4.36
CA SER A 61 -4.45 20.74 -4.13
C SER A 61 -5.18 20.27 -2.88
N THR A 62 -4.61 19.33 -2.11
CA THR A 62 -5.24 18.79 -0.89
C THR A 62 -5.20 19.74 0.32
N MET A 63 -4.69 20.98 0.18
CA MET A 63 -4.92 22.04 1.19
C MET A 63 -6.42 22.37 1.39
N LEU A 64 -7.30 21.87 0.52
CA LEU A 64 -8.75 21.81 0.72
C LEU A 64 -9.09 20.33 1.00
N GLY A 65 -8.94 19.90 2.26
CA GLY A 65 -8.95 18.50 2.67
C GLY A 65 -10.05 17.62 2.08
N ALA A 66 -9.80 16.31 2.03
CA ALA A 66 -10.68 15.33 1.41
C ALA A 66 -12.14 15.50 1.87
N THR A 67 -13.02 15.90 0.94
CA THR A 67 -14.45 16.00 1.22
C THR A 67 -15.08 14.61 1.19
N ASP A 68 -15.76 14.19 2.26
CA ASP A 68 -16.51 12.92 2.33
C ASP A 68 -17.83 13.04 1.54
N ASP A 69 -17.74 13.42 0.26
CA ASP A 69 -18.84 13.33 -0.68
C ASP A 69 -18.85 11.93 -1.30
N GLN A 70 -20.01 11.27 -1.31
CA GLN A 70 -20.21 9.99 -2.00
C GLN A 70 -19.80 10.05 -3.49
N ARG A 71 -19.74 11.26 -4.09
CA ARG A 71 -19.30 11.48 -5.48
C ARG A 71 -17.78 11.44 -5.69
N SER A 72 -16.97 11.55 -4.64
CA SER A 72 -15.49 11.51 -4.70
C SER A 72 -14.92 10.14 -4.30
N ARG A 73 -15.77 9.15 -3.99
CA ARG A 73 -15.32 7.82 -3.58
C ARG A 73 -14.81 7.00 -4.76
N VAL A 74 -13.65 6.38 -4.55
CA VAL A 74 -12.99 5.48 -5.49
C VAL A 74 -12.57 4.18 -4.82
N CYS A 75 -12.32 3.16 -5.63
CA CYS A 75 -11.72 1.89 -5.23
C CYS A 75 -10.29 2.12 -4.71
N TYR A 76 -9.95 1.46 -3.59
CA TYR A 76 -8.63 1.50 -2.98
C TYR A 76 -8.00 0.12 -2.74
N GLY A 77 -8.73 -0.96 -3.04
CA GLY A 77 -8.21 -2.31 -2.94
C GLY A 77 -9.26 -3.27 -2.39
N TYR A 78 -8.81 -4.37 -1.80
CA TYR A 78 -9.68 -5.47 -1.43
C TYR A 78 -9.24 -6.20 -0.16
N VAL A 79 -10.16 -7.02 0.34
CA VAL A 79 -9.91 -8.00 1.39
C VAL A 79 -10.12 -9.38 0.81
N ALA A 80 -9.15 -10.27 0.98
CA ALA A 80 -9.25 -11.65 0.53
C ALA A 80 -8.95 -12.63 1.65
N GLN A 81 -9.57 -13.80 1.55
CA GLN A 81 -9.43 -14.92 2.45
C GLN A 81 -8.89 -16.12 1.69
N ARG A 82 -8.00 -16.88 2.31
CA ARG A 82 -7.68 -18.25 1.89
C ARG A 82 -7.79 -19.20 3.07
N ASN A 83 -8.16 -20.45 2.80
CA ASN A 83 -8.15 -21.49 3.81
C ASN A 83 -6.94 -22.41 3.59
N VAL A 84 -6.05 -22.49 4.57
CA VAL A 84 -4.87 -23.35 4.54
C VAL A 84 -4.99 -24.35 5.68
N GLN A 85 -5.22 -25.63 5.34
CA GLN A 85 -5.33 -26.71 6.32
C GLN A 85 -6.38 -26.44 7.43
N GLY A 86 -7.52 -25.83 7.07
CA GLY A 86 -8.58 -25.51 8.03
C GLY A 86 -8.34 -24.24 8.85
N GLN A 87 -7.28 -23.48 8.58
CA GLN A 87 -7.04 -22.17 9.15
C GLN A 87 -7.28 -21.08 8.10
N ASP A 88 -8.15 -20.14 8.43
CA ASP A 88 -8.38 -18.99 7.57
C ASP A 88 -7.24 -17.99 7.70
N GLN A 89 -6.81 -17.46 6.57
CA GLN A 89 -5.83 -16.39 6.49
C GLN A 89 -6.45 -15.25 5.70
N PHE A 90 -6.22 -14.03 6.18
CA PHE A 90 -6.77 -12.82 5.57
C PHE A 90 -5.64 -11.90 5.11
N VAL A 91 -5.84 -11.30 3.95
CA VAL A 91 -5.03 -10.17 3.47
C VAL A 91 -5.93 -8.98 3.21
N VAL A 92 -5.41 -7.80 3.52
CA VAL A 92 -6.01 -6.51 3.16
C VAL A 92 -5.03 -5.82 2.23
N ALA A 93 -5.30 -5.84 0.92
CA ALA A 93 -4.42 -5.25 -0.08
C ALA A 93 -4.89 -3.83 -0.40
N ILE A 94 -4.03 -2.84 -0.15
CA ILE A 94 -4.29 -1.42 -0.40
C ILE A 94 -3.40 -0.94 -1.54
N ARG A 95 -4.02 -0.39 -2.58
CA ARG A 95 -3.29 0.12 -3.75
C ARG A 95 -2.55 1.42 -3.45
N GLY A 96 -1.52 1.69 -4.25
CA GLY A 96 -0.80 2.97 -4.29
C GLY A 96 -1.49 4.01 -5.18
N THR A 97 -0.70 4.92 -5.75
CA THR A 97 -1.07 5.90 -6.78
C THR A 97 0.00 5.94 -7.86
N ASP A 98 -0.40 6.20 -9.10
CA ASP A 98 0.52 6.61 -10.16
C ASP A 98 1.02 8.02 -9.85
N GLY A 99 2.33 8.24 -10.02
CA GLY A 99 2.93 9.56 -9.84
C GLY A 99 3.69 9.77 -8.53
N ALA A 100 4.13 8.71 -7.83
CA ALA A 100 4.99 8.84 -6.64
C ALA A 100 6.27 9.69 -6.86
N GLN A 101 6.67 9.92 -8.12
CA GLN A 101 7.74 10.85 -8.46
C GLN A 101 7.32 12.32 -8.35
N GLU A 102 6.06 12.67 -8.68
CA GLU A 102 5.51 14.01 -8.44
C GLU A 102 5.40 14.34 -6.94
N TRP A 103 5.48 13.33 -6.08
CA TRP A 103 5.40 13.49 -4.62
C TRP A 103 6.69 14.05 -4.03
N GLY A 104 7.85 13.61 -4.51
CA GLY A 104 9.15 13.97 -3.92
C GLY A 104 9.62 15.39 -4.27
N ASP A 105 9.12 15.95 -5.37
CA ASP A 105 9.54 17.25 -5.88
C ASP A 105 8.75 18.42 -5.25
N ASP A 106 7.62 18.12 -4.59
CA ASP A 106 6.72 19.13 -4.02
C ASP A 106 6.83 19.21 -2.49
N LEU A 107 7.34 20.35 -2.03
CA LEU A 107 7.72 20.70 -0.66
C LEU A 107 6.53 20.93 0.31
N ASP A 108 5.37 20.32 0.08
CA ASP A 108 4.13 20.60 0.82
C ASP A 108 3.65 19.42 1.70
N PHE A 109 4.58 18.61 2.22
CA PHE A 109 4.24 17.57 3.21
C PHE A 109 4.05 18.18 4.59
N LEU A 110 2.79 18.28 5.00
CA LEU A 110 2.39 18.78 6.31
C LEU A 110 2.12 17.64 7.27
N MET A 111 2.53 17.82 8.51
CA MET A 111 2.22 16.96 9.62
C MET A 111 1.04 17.51 10.43
N ILE A 112 0.20 16.62 10.92
CA ILE A 112 -0.88 16.93 11.86
C ILE A 112 -0.83 15.98 13.06
N ASP A 113 -1.43 16.39 14.17
CA ASP A 113 -1.60 15.52 15.32
C ASP A 113 -2.46 14.31 14.96
N HIS A 114 -1.93 13.13 15.26
CA HIS A 114 -2.71 11.91 15.21
C HIS A 114 -3.80 11.94 16.31
N PRO A 115 -5.04 11.47 16.07
CA PRO A 115 -6.11 11.55 17.08
C PRO A 115 -5.81 10.80 18.39
N ASN A 116 -4.94 9.80 18.35
CA ASN A 116 -4.34 9.23 19.55
C ASN A 116 -3.22 10.16 20.04
N PRO A 117 -3.35 10.78 21.23
CA PRO A 117 -2.39 11.77 21.73
C PRO A 117 -1.00 11.19 22.01
N ASN A 118 -0.86 9.87 22.10
CA ASN A 118 0.42 9.20 22.30
C ASN A 118 1.17 8.93 20.99
N ALA A 119 0.50 9.06 19.84
CA ALA A 119 1.05 8.71 18.53
C ALA A 119 1.80 9.86 17.85
N GLY A 120 1.83 11.06 18.42
CA GLY A 120 2.56 12.18 17.83
C GLY A 120 1.97 12.65 16.50
N LEU A 121 2.85 12.95 15.54
CA LEU A 121 2.46 13.58 14.27
C LEU A 121 2.51 12.59 13.11
N VAL A 122 1.51 12.64 12.24
CA VAL A 122 1.40 11.89 10.99
C VAL A 122 1.30 12.82 9.79
N ASP A 123 1.67 12.32 8.61
CA ASP A 123 1.44 13.04 7.36
C ASP A 123 -0.06 13.34 7.18
N GLN A 124 -0.38 14.61 6.88
CA GLN A 124 -1.74 15.09 6.72
C GLN A 124 -2.43 14.43 5.52
N GLY A 125 -1.78 14.39 4.36
CA GLY A 125 -2.38 13.87 3.13
C GLY A 125 -2.69 12.39 3.25
N PHE A 126 -1.73 11.60 3.73
CA PHE A 126 -1.92 10.16 3.92
C PHE A 126 -3.01 9.89 4.97
N TRP A 127 -3.02 10.64 6.08
CA TRP A 127 -4.01 10.47 7.14
C TRP A 127 -5.43 10.87 6.72
N GLU A 128 -5.57 11.94 5.94
CA GLU A 128 -6.86 12.38 5.42
C GLU A 128 -7.49 11.37 4.47
N ILE A 129 -6.71 10.77 3.56
CA ILE A 129 -7.17 9.65 2.72
C ILE A 129 -7.59 8.48 3.61
N TYR A 130 -6.71 8.04 4.50
CA TYR A 130 -6.95 6.88 5.36
C TYR A 130 -8.26 6.97 6.15
N LYS A 131 -8.55 8.12 6.77
CA LYS A 131 -9.77 8.34 7.55
C LYS A 131 -11.07 8.20 6.74
N THR A 132 -11.01 8.42 5.44
CA THR A 132 -12.20 8.28 4.57
C THR A 132 -12.44 6.83 4.14
N MET A 133 -11.49 5.93 4.39
CA MET A 133 -11.54 4.56 3.89
C MET A 133 -12.62 3.75 4.59
N GLN A 134 -13.37 3.02 3.77
CA GLN A 134 -14.48 2.18 4.17
C GLN A 134 -14.29 0.76 3.63
N PHE A 135 -14.66 -0.21 4.46
CA PHE A 135 -14.79 -1.61 4.07
C PHE A 135 -16.21 -1.90 3.59
N HIS A 136 -16.31 -2.58 2.45
CA HIS A 136 -17.55 -3.06 1.86
C HIS A 136 -17.52 -4.59 1.78
N GLY A 137 -18.35 -5.24 2.60
CA GLY A 137 -18.56 -6.69 2.48
C GLY A 137 -19.36 -7.03 1.22
N LEU A 138 -19.14 -8.22 0.64
CA LEU A 138 -19.87 -8.69 -0.54
C LEU A 138 -21.35 -9.05 -0.27
N ASN A 139 -21.78 -9.01 0.99
CA ASN A 139 -23.14 -9.35 1.41
C ASN A 139 -24.16 -8.20 1.26
N GLY A 140 -23.75 -7.05 0.73
CA GLY A 140 -24.63 -5.89 0.51
C GLY A 140 -25.00 -5.11 1.78
N VAL A 141 -24.30 -5.36 2.90
CA VAL A 141 -24.42 -4.53 4.10
C VAL A 141 -23.80 -3.16 3.86
N GLN A 142 -24.29 -2.14 4.57
CA GLN A 142 -23.75 -0.78 4.49
C GLN A 142 -22.26 -0.75 4.81
N PRO A 143 -21.47 0.05 4.09
CA PRO A 143 -20.05 0.18 4.36
C PRO A 143 -19.80 0.72 5.77
N VAL A 144 -18.69 0.28 6.34
CA VAL A 144 -18.22 0.68 7.68
C VAL A 144 -16.80 1.24 7.59
N PRO A 145 -16.34 2.05 8.56
CA PRO A 145 -14.95 2.47 8.61
C PRO A 145 -14.00 1.28 8.50
N LEU A 146 -12.92 1.42 7.70
CA LEU A 146 -12.06 0.31 7.29
C LEU A 146 -11.58 -0.54 8.48
N ALA A 147 -10.93 0.06 9.47
CA ALA A 147 -10.40 -0.67 10.61
C ALA A 147 -11.48 -1.43 11.41
N LEU A 148 -12.69 -0.86 11.53
CA LEU A 148 -13.82 -1.52 12.20
C LEU A 148 -14.33 -2.73 11.39
N GLY A 149 -14.46 -2.58 10.08
CA GLY A 149 -14.92 -3.66 9.21
C GLY A 149 -13.95 -4.83 9.17
N ILE A 150 -12.65 -4.53 9.06
CA ILE A 150 -11.60 -5.54 9.10
C ILE A 150 -11.56 -6.24 10.46
N SER A 151 -11.54 -5.49 11.58
CA SER A 151 -11.46 -6.11 12.91
C SER A 151 -12.63 -7.06 13.21
N GLN A 152 -13.83 -6.73 12.73
CA GLN A 152 -15.01 -7.60 12.83
C GLN A 152 -14.90 -8.84 11.94
N LEU A 153 -14.44 -8.68 10.70
CA LEU A 153 -14.29 -9.77 9.73
C LEU A 153 -13.22 -10.78 10.16
N THR A 154 -12.12 -10.29 10.73
CA THR A 154 -10.91 -11.08 10.99
C THR A 154 -10.72 -11.41 12.47
N ALA A 155 -11.76 -11.28 13.30
CA ALA A 155 -11.68 -11.40 14.76
C ALA A 155 -11.05 -12.72 15.25
N ALA A 156 -11.21 -13.81 14.49
CA ALA A 156 -10.63 -15.12 14.82
C ALA A 156 -9.23 -15.36 14.23
N ASN A 157 -8.88 -14.65 13.15
CA ASN A 157 -7.65 -14.89 12.38
C ASN A 157 -7.06 -13.54 11.94
N PRO A 158 -6.01 -13.05 12.63
CA PRO A 158 -5.42 -11.75 12.35
C PRO A 158 -5.03 -11.57 10.86
N PRO A 159 -5.31 -10.41 10.25
CA PRO A 159 -4.98 -10.17 8.86
C PRO A 159 -3.52 -9.77 8.68
N MET A 160 -3.03 -9.94 7.46
CA MET A 160 -1.83 -9.27 6.96
C MET A 160 -2.23 -8.11 6.05
N VAL A 161 -1.85 -6.89 6.41
CA VAL A 161 -2.12 -5.69 5.62
C VAL A 161 -0.98 -5.48 4.62
N LEU A 162 -1.32 -5.28 3.36
CA LEU A 162 -0.37 -5.17 2.25
C LEU A 162 -0.46 -3.78 1.62
N GLY A 163 0.67 -3.21 1.24
CA GLY A 163 0.68 -1.93 0.55
C GLY A 163 2.01 -1.60 -0.11
N HIS A 164 1.92 -0.82 -1.19
CA HIS A 164 3.07 -0.28 -1.92
C HIS A 164 2.94 1.24 -2.04
N SER A 165 4.04 1.99 -1.91
CA SER A 165 4.04 3.45 -2.08
C SER A 165 3.02 4.12 -1.13
N LEU A 166 2.10 4.96 -1.63
CA LEU A 166 0.97 5.47 -0.85
C LEU A 166 0.24 4.36 -0.08
N GLY A 167 -0.04 3.25 -0.74
CA GLY A 167 -0.76 2.12 -0.15
C GLY A 167 -0.02 1.55 1.06
N SER A 168 1.31 1.65 1.09
CA SER A 168 2.13 1.28 2.26
C SER A 168 1.96 2.24 3.43
N ALA A 169 1.82 3.55 3.16
CA ALA A 169 1.51 4.53 4.19
C ALA A 169 0.12 4.28 4.81
N LEU A 170 -0.89 4.07 3.97
CA LEU A 170 -2.26 3.74 4.39
C LEU A 170 -2.31 2.41 5.16
N ALA A 171 -1.58 1.39 4.68
CA ALA A 171 -1.43 0.11 5.36
C ALA A 171 -0.77 0.24 6.74
N THR A 172 0.18 1.16 6.89
CA THR A 172 0.81 1.46 8.18
C THR A 172 -0.23 1.96 9.19
N TYR A 173 -1.07 2.93 8.80
CA TYR A 173 -2.13 3.45 9.68
C TYR A 173 -3.19 2.40 9.99
N LEU A 174 -3.64 1.63 9.00
CA LEU A 174 -4.60 0.55 9.22
C LEU A 174 -4.05 -0.48 10.20
N THR A 175 -2.79 -0.90 10.03
CA THR A 175 -2.16 -1.90 10.90
C THR A 175 -2.07 -1.39 12.34
N LEU A 176 -1.76 -0.11 12.53
CA LEU A 176 -1.78 0.52 13.85
C LEU A 176 -3.17 0.45 14.49
N ASP A 177 -4.21 0.91 13.78
CA ASP A 177 -5.58 0.94 14.31
C ASP A 177 -6.14 -0.46 14.62
N LEU A 178 -5.78 -1.46 13.81
CA LEU A 178 -6.13 -2.86 14.09
C LEU A 178 -5.43 -3.36 15.36
N ASN A 179 -4.17 -3.02 15.58
CA ASN A 179 -3.45 -3.42 16.79
C ASN A 179 -3.92 -2.67 18.04
N LEU A 180 -4.31 -1.40 17.92
CA LEU A 180 -5.00 -0.66 19.00
C LEU A 180 -6.36 -1.29 19.37
N GLN A 181 -6.98 -2.03 18.45
CA GLN A 181 -8.18 -2.84 18.68
C GLN A 181 -7.87 -4.29 19.11
N ASN A 182 -6.62 -4.63 19.39
CA ASN A 182 -6.15 -5.96 19.77
C ASN A 182 -6.32 -7.05 18.69
N CYS A 183 -6.34 -6.69 17.40
CA CYS A 183 -6.43 -7.67 16.32
C CYS A 183 -5.12 -8.43 16.05
N ASN A 184 -3.99 -7.97 16.60
CA ASN A 184 -2.65 -8.55 16.34
C ASN A 184 -2.33 -8.66 14.84
N ALA A 185 -2.73 -7.64 14.06
CA ALA A 185 -2.53 -7.61 12.62
C ALA A 185 -1.04 -7.46 12.29
N SER A 186 -0.61 -8.09 11.21
CA SER A 186 0.74 -7.92 10.65
C SER A 186 0.69 -7.10 9.36
N ALA A 187 1.86 -6.66 8.87
CA ALA A 187 1.93 -5.96 7.58
C ALA A 187 3.09 -6.45 6.70
N CYS A 188 2.89 -6.39 5.39
CA CYS A 188 3.94 -6.54 4.39
C CYS A 188 3.91 -5.33 3.45
N LEU A 189 4.95 -4.51 3.57
CA LEU A 189 5.02 -3.16 3.02
C LEU A 189 6.14 -3.07 1.99
N PHE A 190 5.89 -2.35 0.91
CA PHE A 190 6.85 -2.14 -0.17
C PHE A 190 7.01 -0.64 -0.44
N ALA A 191 8.24 -0.17 -0.55
CA ALA A 191 8.55 1.21 -0.92
C ALA A 191 7.81 2.27 -0.06
N SER A 192 7.72 2.03 1.25
CA SER A 192 6.92 2.91 2.12
C SER A 192 7.55 4.30 2.21
N PRO A 193 6.82 5.39 1.89
CA PRO A 193 7.25 6.72 2.27
C PRO A 193 7.22 6.84 3.80
N ARG A 194 7.81 7.91 4.32
CA ARG A 194 7.81 8.21 5.75
C ARG A 194 6.45 8.75 6.16
N THR A 195 5.84 8.13 7.17
CA THR A 195 4.43 8.32 7.50
C THR A 195 4.18 9.30 8.65
N GLY A 196 5.23 9.75 9.33
CA GLY A 196 5.10 10.67 10.46
C GLY A 196 6.44 10.97 11.12
N ASN A 197 6.36 11.64 12.26
CA ASN A 197 7.55 11.98 13.03
C ASN A 197 8.09 10.79 13.84
N LYS A 198 9.21 11.01 14.52
CA LYS A 198 9.84 9.99 15.37
C LYS A 198 8.92 9.44 16.45
N THR A 199 8.07 10.29 17.03
CA THR A 199 7.10 9.88 18.06
C THR A 199 6.09 8.89 17.49
N PHE A 200 5.57 9.16 16.28
CA PHE A 200 4.70 8.25 15.57
C PHE A 200 5.38 6.92 15.26
N VAL A 201 6.59 6.94 14.69
CA VAL A 201 7.33 5.71 14.40
C VAL A 201 7.54 4.89 15.67
N ASN A 202 8.02 5.49 16.76
CA ASN A 202 8.20 4.77 18.02
C ASN A 202 6.88 4.21 18.55
N PHE A 203 5.78 4.97 18.46
CA PHE A 203 4.47 4.50 18.88
C PHE A 203 4.02 3.30 18.03
N PHE A 204 4.14 3.38 16.71
CA PHE A 204 3.86 2.28 15.80
C PHE A 204 4.65 1.02 16.17
N GLU A 205 5.97 1.12 16.37
CA GLU A 205 6.83 -0.02 16.75
C GLU A 205 6.43 -0.65 18.09
N THR A 206 5.86 0.14 19.02
CA THR A 206 5.37 -0.41 20.30
C THR A 206 4.06 -1.17 20.17
N GLN A 207 3.22 -0.81 19.20
CA GLN A 207 1.90 -1.43 19.00
C GLN A 207 1.92 -2.55 17.96
N VAL A 208 2.82 -2.45 16.96
CA VAL A 208 2.91 -3.37 15.83
C VAL A 208 4.26 -4.09 15.88
N SER A 209 4.25 -5.27 16.48
CA SER A 209 5.46 -6.08 16.67
C SER A 209 5.86 -6.91 15.45
N ASN A 210 4.96 -7.08 14.47
CA ASN A 210 5.16 -7.97 13.34
C ASN A 210 4.81 -7.27 12.01
N TYR A 211 5.82 -6.70 11.36
CA TYR A 211 5.69 -6.23 9.98
C TYR A 211 6.99 -6.46 9.21
N ASP A 212 6.88 -6.62 7.91
CA ASP A 212 7.99 -6.73 6.98
C ASP A 212 7.94 -5.53 6.02
N LEU A 213 8.99 -4.71 5.98
CA LEU A 213 9.12 -3.60 5.05
C LEU A 213 10.28 -3.85 4.08
N PHE A 214 10.02 -3.80 2.78
CA PHE A 214 11.00 -4.02 1.73
C PHE A 214 11.20 -2.73 0.91
N ASN A 215 12.43 -2.25 0.85
CA ASN A 215 12.80 -1.02 0.14
C ASN A 215 13.93 -1.31 -0.84
N TYR A 216 13.75 -0.95 -2.11
CA TYR A 216 14.81 -1.03 -3.08
C TYR A 216 15.87 0.04 -2.85
N ALA A 217 17.15 -0.33 -2.91
CA ALA A 217 18.27 0.56 -2.57
C ALA A 217 18.33 1.84 -3.43
N LEU A 218 17.81 1.80 -4.66
CA LEU A 218 17.80 2.95 -5.58
C LEU A 218 16.43 3.64 -5.66
N ASP A 219 15.44 3.16 -4.91
CA ASP A 219 14.15 3.82 -4.78
C ASP A 219 14.26 4.99 -3.80
N VAL A 220 13.82 6.16 -4.26
CA VAL A 220 13.88 7.40 -3.48
C VAL A 220 12.67 7.59 -2.59
N VAL A 221 11.54 6.94 -2.87
CA VAL A 221 10.27 7.12 -2.14
C VAL A 221 10.41 6.82 -0.64
N PRO A 222 11.13 5.76 -0.22
CA PRO A 222 11.35 5.51 1.21
C PRO A 222 12.17 6.57 1.96
N THR A 223 12.78 7.50 1.22
CA THR A 223 13.58 8.58 1.79
C THR A 223 12.81 9.89 1.97
N VAL A 224 11.56 9.94 1.52
CA VAL A 224 10.69 11.12 1.55
C VAL A 224 9.35 10.85 2.24
N PRO A 225 8.65 11.89 2.71
CA PRO A 225 9.15 13.25 2.94
C PRO A 225 10.28 13.32 3.98
N LYS A 226 11.12 14.36 3.94
CA LYS A 226 12.25 14.49 4.89
C LYS A 226 11.89 15.31 6.12
N CYS A 227 11.24 16.45 5.91
CA CYS A 227 10.79 17.35 6.95
C CYS A 227 9.51 18.07 6.53
N ASP A 228 8.73 18.45 7.53
CA ASP A 228 7.72 19.49 7.45
C ASP A 228 8.37 20.80 7.90
N VAL A 229 8.64 21.68 6.93
CA VAL A 229 9.30 22.97 7.18
C VAL A 229 8.40 23.93 7.96
N LEU A 230 7.08 23.83 7.80
CA LEU A 230 6.13 24.73 8.46
C LEU A 230 5.97 24.40 9.95
N HIS A 231 5.97 23.12 10.31
CA HIS A 231 5.85 22.67 11.70
C HIS A 231 7.19 22.27 12.34
N PHE A 232 8.32 22.57 11.68
CA PHE A 232 9.68 22.29 12.16
C PHE A 232 9.86 20.86 12.67
N SER A 233 9.32 19.89 11.93
CA SER A 233 9.29 18.49 12.33
C SER A 233 9.91 17.59 11.25
N ASP A 234 10.71 16.63 11.68
CA ASP A 234 11.34 15.67 10.78
C ASP A 234 10.50 14.40 10.64
N TYR A 235 10.39 13.91 9.41
CA TYR A 235 9.80 12.62 9.10
C TYR A 235 10.82 11.51 9.31
N TYR A 236 10.39 10.40 9.91
CA TYR A 236 11.23 9.24 10.19
C TYR A 236 10.76 8.00 9.43
N PRO A 237 11.68 7.17 8.93
CA PRO A 237 11.33 5.87 8.35
C PRO A 237 10.93 4.88 9.44
N LEU A 238 10.10 3.90 9.08
CA LEU A 238 9.87 2.71 9.90
C LEU A 238 11.17 1.93 10.12
N LEU A 239 11.32 1.27 11.28
CA LEU A 239 12.63 0.79 11.75
C LEU A 239 13.03 -0.59 11.20
N GLN A 240 12.08 -1.41 10.74
CA GLN A 240 12.31 -2.80 10.30
C GLN A 240 12.49 -2.94 8.78
N ALA A 241 12.92 -1.86 8.11
CA ALA A 241 13.16 -1.86 6.67
C ALA A 241 14.29 -2.83 6.26
N LYS A 242 14.01 -3.65 5.25
CA LYS A 242 14.96 -4.53 4.58
C LYS A 242 15.31 -3.93 3.23
N THR A 243 16.58 -3.58 3.08
CA THR A 243 17.09 -3.08 1.81
C THR A 243 17.24 -4.22 0.82
N ILE A 244 16.64 -4.07 -0.37
CA ILE A 244 16.87 -4.92 -1.53
C ILE A 244 18.04 -4.31 -2.33
N PRO A 245 19.20 -4.99 -2.42
CA PRO A 245 20.34 -4.51 -3.19
C PRO A 245 20.06 -4.46 -4.70
N ALA A 246 20.77 -3.61 -5.44
CA ALA A 246 20.66 -3.51 -6.91
C ALA A 246 21.16 -4.74 -7.66
N ASP A 247 22.03 -5.54 -7.06
CA ASP A 247 22.69 -6.71 -7.63
C ASP A 247 22.15 -8.04 -7.08
N CYS A 248 20.97 -8.03 -6.43
CA CYS A 248 20.42 -9.23 -5.78
C CYS A 248 19.60 -10.16 -6.70
N SER A 249 19.38 -9.76 -7.95
CA SER A 249 18.53 -10.44 -8.93
C SER A 249 19.29 -10.74 -10.22
N SER A 250 18.77 -11.68 -11.02
CA SER A 250 19.20 -11.91 -12.41
C SER A 250 18.74 -10.82 -13.38
N PHE A 251 17.95 -9.86 -12.88
CA PHE A 251 17.51 -8.69 -13.61
C PHE A 251 18.14 -7.42 -13.05
N GLU A 252 18.36 -6.45 -13.94
CA GLU A 252 18.68 -5.07 -13.60
C GLU A 252 17.45 -4.19 -13.77
N ILE A 253 17.30 -3.18 -12.92
CA ILE A 253 16.25 -2.17 -13.09
C ILE A 253 16.86 -0.94 -13.76
N ARG A 254 16.22 -0.45 -14.83
CA ARG A 254 16.62 0.78 -15.52
C ARG A 254 16.66 1.92 -14.50
N ASN A 255 17.85 2.43 -14.22
CA ASN A 255 18.05 3.37 -13.12
C ASN A 255 17.45 4.76 -13.40
N ASN A 256 16.20 4.95 -13.01
CA ASN A 256 15.51 6.23 -12.91
C ASN A 256 14.43 6.12 -11.82
N PRO A 257 13.97 7.25 -11.23
CA PRO A 257 13.10 7.18 -10.06
C PRO A 257 11.79 6.41 -10.28
N LEU A 258 11.17 6.53 -11.46
CA LEU A 258 9.95 5.82 -11.80
C LEU A 258 10.17 4.30 -11.86
N CYS A 259 11.15 3.84 -12.65
CA CYS A 259 11.47 2.42 -12.77
C CYS A 259 11.94 1.80 -11.45
N ASN A 260 12.69 2.54 -10.63
CA ASN A 260 13.14 2.08 -9.32
C ASN A 260 11.96 1.89 -8.35
N HIS A 261 10.81 2.50 -8.63
CA HIS A 261 9.64 2.50 -7.76
C HIS A 261 8.49 1.61 -8.24
N HIS A 262 8.45 1.18 -9.50
CA HIS A 262 7.39 0.29 -9.98
C HIS A 262 7.33 -1.02 -9.18
N LEU A 263 6.13 -1.40 -8.74
CA LEU A 263 5.94 -2.63 -7.96
C LEU A 263 6.31 -3.87 -8.76
N ILE A 264 6.07 -3.90 -10.08
CA ILE A 264 6.53 -5.00 -10.95
C ILE A 264 8.07 -5.10 -10.96
N CYS A 265 8.81 -4.00 -10.86
CA CYS A 265 10.27 -4.04 -10.73
C CYS A 265 10.69 -4.59 -9.36
N TYR A 266 9.97 -4.24 -8.29
CA TYR A 266 10.15 -4.90 -6.98
C TYR A 266 9.93 -6.41 -7.08
N THR A 267 8.92 -6.89 -7.81
CA THR A 267 8.73 -8.35 -7.97
C THR A 267 9.93 -9.03 -8.63
N ALA A 268 10.52 -8.42 -9.67
CA ALA A 268 11.73 -8.95 -10.33
C ALA A 268 12.95 -9.00 -9.41
N LEU A 269 13.05 -8.07 -8.45
CA LEU A 269 14.11 -8.06 -7.44
C LEU A 269 13.86 -9.02 -6.27
N LEU A 270 12.59 -9.18 -5.88
CA LEU A 270 12.18 -10.07 -4.80
C LEU A 270 12.30 -11.53 -5.21
N ASP A 271 11.71 -11.90 -6.35
CA ASP A 271 11.73 -13.24 -6.94
C ASP A 271 11.63 -13.17 -8.48
N PRO A 272 12.75 -13.42 -9.20
CA PRO A 272 12.77 -13.44 -10.67
C PRO A 272 11.74 -14.38 -11.29
N LEU A 273 11.47 -15.54 -10.67
CA LEU A 273 10.53 -16.52 -11.20
C LEU A 273 9.09 -16.02 -11.08
N ALA A 274 8.74 -15.41 -9.94
CA ALA A 274 7.42 -14.82 -9.74
C ALA A 274 7.16 -13.67 -10.74
N TYR A 275 8.17 -12.85 -11.00
CA TYR A 275 8.11 -11.80 -12.02
C TYR A 275 7.88 -12.38 -13.42
N GLU A 276 8.69 -13.37 -13.84
CA GLU A 276 8.54 -14.02 -15.15
C GLU A 276 7.16 -14.64 -15.34
N GLN A 277 6.61 -15.27 -14.29
CA GLN A 277 5.25 -15.81 -14.31
C GLN A 277 4.20 -14.70 -14.44
N ALA A 278 4.35 -13.61 -13.68
CA ALA A 278 3.41 -12.49 -13.71
C ALA A 278 3.34 -11.81 -15.08
N ILE A 279 4.47 -11.61 -15.77
CA ILE A 279 4.47 -11.00 -17.12
C ILE A 279 4.02 -11.97 -18.22
N ALA A 280 4.18 -13.28 -18.00
CA ALA A 280 3.74 -14.31 -18.94
C ALA A 280 2.23 -14.60 -18.84
N ASP A 281 1.61 -14.19 -17.74
CA ASP A 281 0.17 -14.28 -17.53
C ASP A 281 -0.59 -13.57 -18.68
N PRO A 282 -1.54 -14.25 -19.34
CA PRO A 282 -2.39 -13.64 -20.37
C PRO A 282 -3.18 -12.42 -19.87
N ASP A 283 -3.57 -12.41 -18.59
CA ASP A 283 -4.36 -11.38 -17.96
C ASP A 283 -3.51 -10.25 -17.35
N CYS A 284 -2.17 -10.31 -17.49
CA CYS A 284 -1.28 -9.20 -17.14
C CYS A 284 -1.64 -7.94 -17.96
N THR A 285 -1.89 -6.85 -17.24
CA THR A 285 -2.45 -5.62 -17.79
C THR A 285 -1.48 -4.92 -18.73
N THR A 286 -1.99 -4.03 -19.58
CA THR A 286 -1.13 -3.23 -20.46
C THR A 286 -0.22 -2.30 -19.64
N ASP A 287 -0.72 -1.80 -18.51
CA ASP A 287 0.06 -0.96 -17.60
C ASP A 287 1.23 -1.72 -16.97
N ASP A 288 0.96 -2.90 -16.39
CA ASP A 288 2.00 -3.79 -15.84
C ASP A 288 3.10 -4.09 -16.88
N ARG A 289 2.71 -4.38 -18.13
CA ARG A 289 3.65 -4.66 -19.24
C ARG A 289 4.48 -3.43 -19.62
N ASN A 290 3.89 -2.24 -19.56
CA ASN A 290 4.63 -0.99 -19.79
C ASN A 290 5.63 -0.74 -18.66
N CYS A 291 5.19 -0.90 -17.42
CA CYS A 291 6.05 -0.81 -16.23
C CYS A 291 7.18 -1.84 -16.26
N ALA A 292 6.94 -3.05 -16.78
CA ALA A 292 7.94 -4.11 -16.92
C ALA A 292 9.05 -3.79 -17.93
N GLN A 293 8.90 -2.80 -18.82
CA GLN A 293 9.98 -2.33 -19.70
C GLN A 293 11.17 -1.70 -18.94
N CYS A 294 10.97 -1.41 -17.66
CA CYS A 294 12.01 -1.01 -16.72
C CYS A 294 12.92 -2.16 -16.30
N VAL A 295 12.49 -3.42 -16.45
CA VAL A 295 13.27 -4.61 -16.08
C VAL A 295 14.13 -5.03 -17.27
N LEU A 296 15.44 -5.05 -17.07
CA LEU A 296 16.45 -5.35 -18.07
C LEU A 296 17.13 -6.69 -17.73
N PRO A 297 17.57 -7.48 -18.72
CA PRO A 297 18.43 -8.62 -18.45
C PRO A 297 19.74 -8.13 -17.83
N ALA A 298 20.26 -8.83 -16.81
CA ALA A 298 21.55 -8.49 -16.22
C ALA A 298 22.66 -8.51 -17.28
N GLN A 299 23.50 -7.49 -17.31
CA GLN A 299 24.69 -7.51 -18.15
C GLN A 299 25.72 -8.41 -17.48
N GLY A 300 26.01 -9.55 -18.11
CA GLY A 300 27.00 -10.52 -17.64
C GLY A 300 28.44 -10.01 -17.63
#